data_AF-A0A662XHL7-F1
#
_entry.id   AF-A0A662XHL7-F1
#
_cell.length_a   1.000
_cell.length_b   1.000
_cell.length_c   1.000
_cell.angle_alpha   90.00
_cell.angle_beta   90.00
_cell.angle_gamma   90.00
#
_symmetry.space_group_name_H-M   'P 1'
#
loop_
_entity.id
_entity.type
_entity.pdbx_description
1 polymer ?
#
loop_
_entity_poly.entity_id
_entity_poly.type
_entity_poly.pdbx_seq_one_letter_code
_entity_poly.pdbx_strand_id
1 'polypeptide(L)'
;TSTMTYFGLQVQYEMGKNEMCIFFRHHLYNCDSSVVIHDLWDSIGDSAFEKNFPFMDSAELLEEVNTNTKYVRRVVNLTMSSDAAVGGGTMKEESLTVNQKRENADGSVTFVSRSVGDDPNHPKAVDHIRRNATTAASLRNFSDTTGAGCLLLWSVKVAMEKDPEERAKSFNIPDIILKNLFEISPVYVKAIVDRARGTMPQS
;
A
#
# COMPACT_ATOMS: atom_id res chain seq x y z
N THR A 1 10.92 -3.18 18.62
CA THR A 1 9.80 -2.92 17.69
C THR A 1 8.51 -3.32 18.38
N SER A 2 7.53 -2.41 18.44
CA SER A 2 6.23 -2.68 19.07
C SER A 2 5.31 -3.35 18.06
N THR A 3 4.81 -4.55 18.37
CA THR A 3 3.78 -5.23 17.57
C THR A 3 2.40 -4.79 18.06
N MET A 4 1.55 -4.30 17.15
CA MET A 4 0.18 -3.90 17.44
C MET A 4 -0.80 -4.70 16.57
N THR A 5 -2.03 -4.88 17.04
CA THR A 5 -3.11 -5.44 16.22
C THR A 5 -3.99 -4.31 15.73
N TYR A 6 -4.17 -4.19 14.42
CA TYR A 6 -5.00 -3.15 13.80
C TYR A 6 -5.86 -3.79 12.70
N PHE A 7 -7.19 -3.64 12.80
CA PHE A 7 -8.15 -4.35 11.94
C PHE A 7 -7.95 -5.88 11.84
N GLY A 8 -7.45 -6.52 12.92
CA GLY A 8 -7.15 -7.95 12.95
C GLY A 8 -5.84 -8.36 12.25
N LEU A 9 -5.05 -7.39 11.78
CA LEU A 9 -3.73 -7.58 11.21
C LEU A 9 -2.65 -7.29 12.26
N GLN A 10 -1.59 -8.11 12.29
CA GLN A 10 -0.39 -7.79 13.07
C GLN A 10 0.44 -6.77 12.31
N VAL A 11 0.62 -5.59 12.92
CA VAL A 11 1.34 -4.46 12.34
C VAL A 11 2.57 -4.14 13.19
N GLN A 12 3.69 -3.90 12.54
CA GLN A 12 4.90 -3.34 13.12
C GLN A 12 5.29 -2.09 12.35
N TYR A 13 5.98 -1.16 12.99
CA TYR A 13 6.53 0.00 12.29
C TYR A 13 7.91 0.35 12.81
N GLU A 14 8.70 0.97 11.94
CA GLU A 14 10.05 1.46 12.22
C GLU A 14 10.18 2.89 11.69
N MET A 15 10.78 3.76 12.48
CA MET A 15 11.07 5.14 12.10
C MET A 15 12.59 5.32 12.08
N GLY A 16 13.14 5.51 10.88
CA GLY A 16 14.52 5.88 10.66
C GLY A 16 14.67 7.40 10.52
N LYS A 17 15.93 7.84 10.37
CA LYS A 17 16.25 9.26 10.16
C LYS A 17 15.63 9.85 8.89
N ASN A 18 15.56 9.04 7.84
CA ASN A 18 15.16 9.46 6.48
C ASN A 18 14.05 8.57 5.89
N GLU A 19 13.47 7.67 6.69
CA GLU A 19 12.48 6.72 6.20
C GLU A 19 11.55 6.25 7.30
N MET A 20 10.36 5.86 6.89
CA MET A 20 9.37 5.24 7.75
C MET A 20 8.88 3.97 7.10
N CYS A 21 8.80 2.90 7.87
CA CYS A 21 8.38 1.60 7.40
C CYS A 21 7.23 1.07 8.25
N ILE A 22 6.22 0.50 7.61
CA ILE A 22 5.21 -0.33 8.26
C ILE A 22 5.26 -1.73 7.67
N PHE A 23 5.01 -2.72 8.51
CA PHE A 23 5.11 -4.14 8.17
C PHE A 23 3.87 -4.86 8.65
N PHE A 24 3.36 -5.78 7.84
CA PHE A 24 2.27 -6.68 8.16
C PHE A 24 2.74 -8.11 8.02
N ARG A 25 2.32 -8.94 8.96
CA ARG A 25 2.49 -10.39 8.90
C ARG A 25 1.14 -11.05 9.13
N HIS A 26 0.70 -11.86 8.18
CA HIS A 26 -0.61 -12.48 8.28
C HIS A 26 -0.64 -13.91 7.75
N HIS A 27 -1.27 -14.81 8.52
CA HIS A 27 -1.53 -16.18 8.07
C HIS A 27 -2.93 -16.27 7.45
N LEU A 28 -2.97 -16.72 6.22
CA LEU A 28 -4.16 -16.93 5.41
C LEU A 28 -4.45 -18.42 5.33
N TYR A 29 -5.07 -18.97 6.39
CA TYR A 29 -5.51 -20.35 6.39
C TYR A 29 -6.50 -20.62 5.25
N ASN A 30 -6.33 -21.76 4.59
CA ASN A 30 -7.13 -22.22 3.45
C ASN A 30 -7.08 -21.31 2.20
N CYS A 31 -6.06 -20.45 2.08
CA CYS A 31 -5.80 -19.65 0.87
C CYS A 31 -4.42 -19.98 0.30
N ASP A 32 -4.31 -20.07 -1.03
CA ASP A 32 -3.05 -20.27 -1.75
C ASP A 32 -2.41 -18.92 -2.13
N SER A 33 -1.07 -18.85 -2.11
CA SER A 33 -0.30 -17.68 -2.54
C SER A 33 -0.67 -17.21 -3.95
N SER A 34 -0.94 -18.14 -4.87
CA SER A 34 -1.31 -17.84 -6.26
C SER A 34 -2.66 -17.13 -6.34
N VAL A 35 -3.63 -17.55 -5.52
CA VAL A 35 -4.95 -16.93 -5.45
C VAL A 35 -4.83 -15.51 -4.89
N VAL A 36 -4.12 -15.36 -3.78
CA VAL A 36 -3.95 -14.07 -3.11
C VAL A 36 -3.23 -13.06 -4.01
N ILE A 37 -2.19 -13.47 -4.75
CA ILE A 37 -1.52 -12.56 -5.68
C ILE A 37 -2.36 -12.26 -6.91
N HIS A 38 -3.14 -13.21 -7.44
CA HIS A 38 -4.03 -12.93 -8.58
C HIS A 38 -5.08 -11.89 -8.19
N ASP A 39 -5.74 -12.06 -7.04
CA ASP A 39 -6.66 -11.04 -6.52
C ASP A 39 -5.97 -9.69 -6.28
N LEU A 40 -4.77 -9.68 -5.69
CA LEU A 40 -4.00 -8.43 -5.53
C LEU A 40 -3.71 -7.78 -6.88
N TRP A 41 -3.27 -8.55 -7.85
CA TRP A 41 -2.84 -8.07 -9.15
C TRP A 41 -4.00 -7.49 -9.94
N ASP A 42 -5.16 -8.13 -9.89
CA ASP A 42 -6.36 -7.70 -10.59
C ASP A 42 -6.96 -6.44 -9.95
N SER A 43 -6.86 -6.31 -8.63
CA SER A 43 -7.29 -5.11 -7.90
C SER A 43 -6.42 -3.87 -8.15
N ILE A 44 -5.14 -4.03 -8.48
CA ILE A 44 -4.22 -2.90 -8.64
C ILE A 44 -4.55 -2.10 -9.90
N GLY A 45 -4.94 -0.83 -9.69
CA GLY A 45 -5.33 0.08 -10.76
C GLY A 45 -6.76 -0.16 -11.27
N ASP A 46 -7.50 -1.10 -10.68
CA ASP A 46 -8.92 -1.28 -10.98
C ASP A 46 -9.75 -0.24 -10.23
N SER A 47 -10.31 0.69 -10.99
CA SER A 47 -11.16 1.74 -10.44
C SER A 47 -12.44 1.21 -9.78
N ALA A 48 -12.98 0.06 -10.21
CA ALA A 48 -14.19 -0.51 -9.64
C ALA A 48 -13.94 -1.07 -8.24
N PHE A 49 -12.80 -1.72 -8.03
CA PHE A 49 -12.34 -2.15 -6.72
C PHE A 49 -11.92 -0.98 -5.84
N GLU A 50 -11.02 -0.11 -6.33
CA GLU A 50 -10.35 0.88 -5.49
C GLU A 50 -11.25 2.05 -5.06
N LYS A 51 -12.27 2.42 -5.84
CA LYS A 51 -13.23 3.48 -5.45
C LYS A 51 -14.10 3.11 -4.26
N ASN A 52 -14.09 1.85 -3.81
CA ASN A 52 -14.81 1.44 -2.60
C ASN A 52 -14.10 1.90 -1.30
N PHE A 53 -12.85 2.34 -1.38
CA PHE A 53 -12.14 2.85 -0.20
C PHE A 53 -12.52 4.31 0.09
N PRO A 54 -12.82 4.66 1.35
CA PRO A 54 -13.30 6.00 1.71
C PRO A 54 -12.27 7.11 1.49
N PHE A 55 -10.99 6.77 1.43
CA PHE A 55 -9.89 7.69 1.16
C PHE A 55 -9.54 7.79 -0.34
N MET A 56 -10.14 6.97 -1.22
CA MET A 56 -9.76 6.95 -2.63
C MET A 56 -10.50 8.04 -3.41
N ASP A 57 -9.76 8.94 -4.06
CA ASP A 57 -10.31 9.95 -5.00
C ASP A 57 -10.37 9.36 -6.41
N SER A 58 -9.25 8.79 -6.88
CA SER A 58 -9.15 8.15 -8.18
C SER A 58 -8.09 7.07 -8.22
N ALA A 59 -8.33 6.02 -9.00
CA ALA A 59 -7.36 4.99 -9.35
C ALA A 59 -7.43 4.75 -10.86
N GLU A 60 -6.28 4.72 -11.51
CA GLU A 60 -6.14 4.64 -12.97
C GLU A 60 -4.97 3.73 -13.34
N LEU A 61 -5.26 2.70 -14.15
CA LEU A 61 -4.23 1.95 -14.86
C LEU A 61 -3.76 2.79 -16.06
N LEU A 62 -2.55 3.34 -15.96
CA LEU A 62 -1.97 4.15 -17.03
C LEU A 62 -1.45 3.27 -18.18
N GLU A 63 -0.78 2.18 -17.83
CA GLU A 63 -0.21 1.25 -18.80
C GLU A 63 -0.09 -0.16 -18.23
N GLU A 64 -0.44 -1.17 -19.03
CA GLU A 64 -0.05 -2.56 -18.79
C GLU A 64 1.17 -2.89 -19.66
N VAL A 65 2.36 -2.70 -19.10
CA VAL A 65 3.63 -2.88 -19.82
C VAL A 65 3.82 -4.34 -20.25
N ASN A 66 3.41 -5.27 -19.39
CA ASN A 66 3.31 -6.70 -19.67
C ASN A 66 2.44 -7.38 -18.59
N THR A 67 2.25 -8.69 -18.72
CA THR A 67 1.44 -9.53 -17.81
C THR A 67 1.84 -9.44 -16.33
N ASN A 68 3.06 -9.00 -16.04
CA ASN A 68 3.63 -8.91 -14.70
C ASN A 68 4.06 -7.48 -14.32
N THR A 69 3.76 -6.47 -15.14
CA THR A 69 4.15 -5.07 -14.89
C THR A 69 3.01 -4.11 -15.24
N LYS A 70 2.52 -3.36 -14.24
CA LYS A 70 1.48 -2.33 -14.37
C LYS A 70 2.00 -0.97 -13.93
N TYR A 71 1.71 0.07 -14.70
CA TYR A 71 1.91 1.46 -14.29
C TYR A 71 0.58 2.06 -13.86
N VAL A 72 0.50 2.50 -12.60
CA VAL A 72 -0.76 2.92 -11.98
C VAL A 72 -0.62 4.30 -11.36
N ARG A 73 -1.66 5.10 -11.49
CA ARG A 73 -1.84 6.37 -10.81
C ARG A 73 -2.94 6.24 -9.77
N ARG A 74 -2.70 6.76 -8.56
CA ARG A 74 -3.73 6.89 -7.52
C ARG A 74 -3.69 8.29 -6.94
N VAL A 75 -4.87 8.79 -6.60
CA VAL A 75 -5.04 10.00 -5.78
C VAL A 75 -5.90 9.62 -4.58
N VAL A 76 -5.41 9.93 -3.39
CA VAL A 76 -6.07 9.65 -2.12
C VAL A 76 -6.23 10.93 -1.30
N ASN A 77 -7.34 11.04 -0.60
CA ASN A 77 -7.66 12.10 0.34
C ASN A 77 -7.27 11.65 1.75
N LEU A 78 -6.29 12.30 2.36
CA LEU A 78 -5.69 11.89 3.63
C LEU A 78 -5.91 12.93 4.72
N THR A 79 -6.03 12.44 5.96
CA THR A 79 -6.25 13.31 7.11
C THR A 79 -4.92 13.83 7.66
N MET A 80 -4.68 15.14 7.64
CA MET A 80 -3.47 15.75 8.22
C MET A 80 -3.52 15.78 9.74
N SER A 81 -4.57 16.39 10.30
CA SER A 81 -4.79 16.48 11.74
C SER A 81 -6.28 16.42 12.04
N SER A 82 -6.64 15.73 13.11
CA SER A 82 -8.00 15.79 13.68
C SER A 82 -8.16 16.95 14.67
N ASP A 83 -7.05 17.57 15.07
CA ASP A 83 -7.05 18.73 15.96
C ASP A 83 -7.23 20.02 15.14
N ALA A 84 -8.40 20.63 15.28
CA ALA A 84 -8.76 21.89 14.63
C ALA A 84 -7.81 23.04 15.02
N ALA A 85 -7.17 22.98 16.20
CA ALA A 85 -6.24 24.00 16.66
C ALA A 85 -4.90 23.99 15.88
N VAL A 86 -4.56 22.87 15.24
CA VAL A 86 -3.34 22.71 14.41
C VAL A 86 -3.66 22.87 12.92
N GLY A 87 -4.83 23.46 12.61
CA GLY A 87 -5.28 23.69 11.24
C GLY A 87 -5.84 22.44 10.58
N GLY A 88 -6.75 21.73 11.28
CA GLY A 88 -7.44 20.53 10.79
C GLY A 88 -7.73 20.57 9.29
N GLY A 89 -7.48 19.47 8.59
CA GLY A 89 -7.47 19.51 7.14
C GLY A 89 -7.29 18.14 6.48
N THR A 90 -7.72 18.07 5.24
CA THR A 90 -7.44 16.99 4.31
C THR A 90 -6.37 17.42 3.33
N MET A 91 -5.60 16.46 2.84
CA MET A 91 -4.58 16.67 1.82
C MET A 91 -4.75 15.63 0.72
N LYS A 92 -4.43 16.00 -0.51
CA LYS A 92 -4.39 15.07 -1.63
C LYS A 92 -2.99 14.50 -1.76
N GLU A 93 -2.87 13.19 -1.64
CA GLU A 93 -1.65 12.47 -2.02
C GLU A 93 -1.87 11.77 -3.35
N GLU A 94 -0.98 12.07 -4.28
CA GLU A 94 -0.86 11.37 -5.53
C GLU A 94 0.30 10.37 -5.46
N SER A 95 0.09 9.19 -6.01
CA SER A 95 1.14 8.22 -6.27
C SER A 95 1.11 7.81 -7.74
N LEU A 96 2.30 7.77 -8.34
CA LEU A 96 2.56 7.11 -9.60
C LEU A 96 3.43 5.91 -9.28
N THR A 97 3.01 4.70 -9.62
CA THR A 97 3.76 3.51 -9.24
C THR A 97 3.91 2.52 -10.38
N VAL A 98 5.14 2.03 -10.55
CA VAL A 98 5.40 0.81 -11.33
C VAL A 98 5.26 -0.37 -10.38
N ASN A 99 4.34 -1.26 -10.73
CA ASN A 99 3.97 -2.43 -9.96
C ASN A 99 4.46 -3.66 -10.71
N GLN A 100 5.17 -4.55 -10.03
CA GLN A 100 5.69 -5.79 -10.59
C GLN A 100 5.34 -6.96 -9.70
N LYS A 101 4.89 -8.07 -10.31
CA LYS A 101 4.75 -9.36 -9.64
C LYS A 101 5.70 -10.38 -10.21
N ARG A 102 6.10 -11.35 -9.39
CA ARG A 102 6.91 -12.50 -9.80
C ARG A 102 6.48 -13.74 -9.05
N GLU A 103 6.10 -14.76 -9.79
CA GLU A 103 5.92 -16.11 -9.27
C GLU A 103 7.27 -16.85 -9.36
N ASN A 104 7.69 -17.48 -8.27
CA ASN A 104 8.97 -18.17 -8.16
C ASN A 104 8.79 -19.68 -8.28
N ALA A 105 9.87 -20.38 -8.65
CA ALA A 105 9.85 -21.83 -8.87
C ALA A 105 9.54 -22.64 -7.59
N ASP A 106 9.73 -22.05 -6.40
CA ASP A 106 9.40 -22.66 -5.11
C ASP A 106 7.94 -22.44 -4.67
N GLY A 107 7.10 -21.86 -5.55
CA GLY A 107 5.71 -21.53 -5.28
C GLY A 107 5.52 -20.26 -4.44
N SER A 108 6.61 -19.58 -4.05
CA SER A 108 6.51 -18.26 -3.44
C SER A 108 6.23 -17.21 -4.51
N VAL A 109 5.62 -16.11 -4.09
CA VAL A 109 5.29 -15.00 -4.98
C VAL A 109 5.74 -13.70 -4.34
N THR A 110 6.37 -12.83 -5.12
CA THR A 110 6.72 -11.48 -4.70
C THR A 110 6.00 -10.43 -5.52
N PHE A 111 5.70 -9.32 -4.86
CA PHE A 111 5.14 -8.11 -5.45
C PHE A 111 5.96 -6.91 -5.00
N VAL A 112 6.25 -6.00 -5.91
CA VAL A 112 6.93 -4.74 -5.61
C VAL A 112 6.20 -3.61 -6.33
N SER A 113 5.83 -2.58 -5.59
CA SER A 113 5.34 -1.30 -6.12
C SER A 113 6.36 -0.23 -5.78
N ARG A 114 6.82 0.52 -6.78
CA ARG A 114 7.79 1.59 -6.58
C ARG A 114 7.28 2.89 -7.17
N SER A 115 7.40 3.97 -6.39
CA SER A 115 7.01 5.30 -6.83
C SER A 115 7.88 5.81 -7.99
N VAL A 116 7.24 6.47 -8.94
CA VAL A 116 7.84 7.30 -9.98
C VAL A 116 7.75 8.74 -9.50
N GLY A 117 8.89 9.32 -9.14
CA GLY A 117 8.93 10.67 -8.56
C GLY A 117 8.70 11.76 -9.60
N ASP A 118 9.26 11.58 -10.79
CA ASP A 118 9.20 12.53 -11.89
C ASP A 118 8.78 11.81 -13.18
N ASP A 119 7.64 12.22 -13.73
CA ASP A 119 7.10 11.75 -15.00
C ASP A 119 6.55 12.98 -15.74
N PRO A 120 7.19 13.43 -16.83
CA PRO A 120 6.75 14.59 -17.59
C PRO A 120 5.34 14.46 -18.19
N ASN A 121 4.87 13.23 -18.44
CA ASN A 121 3.52 13.00 -18.95
C ASN A 121 2.46 13.04 -17.84
N HIS A 122 2.89 12.87 -16.59
CA HIS A 122 2.03 12.90 -15.41
C HIS A 122 2.65 13.82 -14.33
N PRO A 123 2.75 15.13 -14.60
CA PRO A 123 3.33 16.06 -13.65
C PRO A 123 2.50 16.13 -12.36
N LYS A 124 3.17 16.31 -11.23
CA LYS A 124 2.51 16.46 -9.93
C LYS A 124 1.65 17.73 -9.93
N ALA A 125 0.38 17.61 -9.56
CA ALA A 125 -0.48 18.77 -9.38
C ALA A 125 0.02 19.65 -8.22
N VAL A 126 -0.20 20.96 -8.31
CA VAL A 126 0.37 21.96 -7.37
C VAL A 126 -0.13 21.75 -5.94
N ASP A 127 -1.37 21.33 -5.79
CA ASP A 127 -2.05 21.05 -4.52
C ASP A 127 -1.91 19.60 -4.06
N HIS A 128 -1.22 18.75 -4.83
CA HIS A 128 -0.95 17.37 -4.47
C HIS A 128 0.43 17.21 -3.86
N ILE A 129 0.50 16.30 -2.90
CA ILE A 129 1.78 15.75 -2.47
C ILE A 129 2.09 14.48 -3.28
N ARG A 130 3.37 14.17 -3.44
CA ARG A 130 3.83 12.92 -4.06
C ARG A 130 5.03 12.41 -3.29
N ARG A 131 4.79 11.48 -2.35
CA ARG A 131 5.85 10.88 -1.55
C ARG A 131 6.52 9.75 -2.32
N ASN A 132 7.80 9.55 -2.08
CA ASN A 132 8.53 8.41 -2.61
C ASN A 132 8.30 7.20 -1.70
N ALA A 133 7.37 6.34 -2.10
CA ALA A 133 7.04 5.11 -1.39
C ALA A 133 7.45 3.86 -2.20
N THR A 134 7.81 2.81 -1.47
CA THR A 134 8.01 1.46 -2.00
C THR A 134 7.18 0.49 -1.17
N THR A 135 6.35 -0.29 -1.83
CA THR A 135 5.60 -1.40 -1.23
C THR A 135 6.21 -2.70 -1.69
N ALA A 136 6.38 -3.66 -0.79
CA ALA A 136 6.75 -5.01 -1.12
C ALA A 136 5.81 -6.00 -0.45
N ALA A 137 5.40 -7.03 -1.16
CA ALA A 137 4.71 -8.17 -0.57
C ALA A 137 5.40 -9.47 -0.96
N SER A 138 5.43 -10.42 -0.02
CA SER A 138 5.90 -11.78 -0.21
C SER A 138 4.84 -12.72 0.31
N LEU A 139 4.47 -13.68 -0.52
CA LEU A 139 3.48 -14.71 -0.25
C LEU A 139 4.17 -16.07 -0.33
N ARG A 140 3.99 -16.89 0.70
CA ARG A 140 4.57 -18.23 0.76
C ARG A 140 3.57 -19.22 1.34
N ASN A 141 3.31 -20.30 0.61
CA ASN A 141 2.46 -21.37 1.12
C ASN A 141 3.14 -22.08 2.30
N PHE A 142 2.31 -22.47 3.28
CA PHE A 142 2.71 -23.27 4.41
C PHE A 142 1.75 -24.45 4.56
N SER A 143 2.26 -25.54 5.12
CA SER A 143 1.48 -26.68 5.57
C SER A 143 2.14 -27.17 6.84
N ASP A 144 1.44 -27.06 7.97
CA ASP A 144 1.90 -27.52 9.28
C ASP A 144 0.80 -28.29 10.02
N THR A 145 1.02 -28.62 11.29
CA THR A 145 0.07 -29.38 12.11
C THR A 145 -1.23 -28.64 12.41
N THR A 146 -1.28 -27.33 12.19
CA THR A 146 -2.46 -26.48 12.40
C THR A 146 -3.29 -26.28 11.13
N GLY A 147 -2.74 -26.64 9.96
CA GLY A 147 -3.42 -26.62 8.68
C GLY A 147 -2.52 -26.19 7.53
N ALA A 148 -3.14 -25.81 6.42
CA ALA A 148 -2.46 -25.29 5.25
C ALA A 148 -3.00 -23.90 4.88
N GLY A 149 -2.17 -23.12 4.20
CA GLY A 149 -2.53 -21.77 3.77
C GLY A 149 -1.33 -21.00 3.24
N CYS A 150 -1.43 -19.67 3.26
CA CYS A 150 -0.39 -18.77 2.79
C CYS A 150 0.03 -17.77 3.87
N LEU A 151 1.34 -17.56 4.05
CA LEU A 151 1.89 -16.46 4.83
C LEU A 151 2.06 -15.24 3.93
N LEU A 152 1.39 -14.14 4.27
CA LEU A 152 1.60 -12.82 3.68
C LEU A 152 2.55 -12.01 4.57
N LEU A 153 3.64 -11.54 3.97
CA LEU A 153 4.50 -10.49 4.50
C LEU A 153 4.34 -9.26 3.62
N TRP A 154 3.89 -8.14 4.17
CA TRP A 154 3.71 -6.89 3.43
C TRP A 154 4.51 -5.78 4.11
N SER A 155 5.16 -4.93 3.33
CA SER A 155 5.84 -3.75 3.85
C SER A 155 5.57 -2.54 2.98
N VAL A 156 5.45 -1.38 3.61
CA VAL A 156 5.43 -0.08 2.94
C VAL A 156 6.53 0.76 3.56
N LYS A 157 7.42 1.26 2.71
CA LYS A 157 8.52 2.15 3.08
C LYS A 157 8.30 3.49 2.40
N VAL A 158 8.23 4.56 3.18
CA VAL A 158 8.14 5.93 2.70
C VAL A 158 9.48 6.61 2.98
N ALA A 159 10.12 7.14 1.94
CA ALA A 159 11.27 8.00 2.11
C ALA A 159 10.80 9.36 2.62
N MET A 160 11.41 9.84 3.70
CA MET A 160 11.23 11.21 4.16
C MET A 160 11.98 12.15 3.24
N GLU A 161 11.36 13.29 2.95
CA GLU A 161 11.95 14.28 2.07
C GLU A 161 13.26 14.82 2.65
N LYS A 162 14.29 14.86 1.79
CA LYS A 162 15.63 15.36 2.12
C LYS A 162 15.74 16.85 1.92
N ASP A 163 14.90 17.41 1.05
CA ASP A 163 14.78 18.86 0.87
C ASP A 163 14.27 19.52 2.17
N PRO A 164 15.04 20.46 2.77
CA PRO A 164 14.63 21.12 4.01
C PRO A 164 13.33 21.92 3.91
N GLU A 165 13.04 22.54 2.77
CA GLU A 165 11.84 23.34 2.56
C GLU A 165 10.61 22.44 2.48
N GLU A 166 10.71 21.35 1.73
CA GLU A 166 9.64 20.35 1.66
C GLU A 166 9.47 19.59 2.98
N ARG A 167 10.55 19.36 3.74
CA ARG A 167 10.50 18.74 5.06
C ARG A 167 9.81 19.61 6.09
N ALA A 168 9.89 20.93 5.95
CA ALA A 168 9.22 21.89 6.82
C ALA A 168 7.70 21.96 6.57
N LYS A 169 7.20 21.39 5.46
CA LYS A 169 5.77 21.36 5.16
C LYS A 169 5.04 20.44 6.13
N SER A 170 3.88 20.90 6.59
CA SER A 170 3.08 20.20 7.60
C SER A 170 2.72 18.77 7.21
N PHE A 171 2.52 18.48 5.92
CA PHE A 171 2.22 17.13 5.44
C PHE A 171 3.42 16.16 5.41
N ASN A 172 4.64 16.63 5.59
CA ASN A 172 5.85 15.78 5.65
C ASN A 172 6.36 15.57 7.09
N ILE A 173 5.53 15.90 8.08
CA ILE A 173 5.81 15.61 9.49
C ILE A 173 5.70 14.09 9.73
N PRO A 174 6.68 13.46 10.42
CA PRO A 174 6.69 12.01 10.64
C PRO A 174 5.38 11.43 11.19
N ASP A 175 4.76 12.09 12.17
CA ASP A 175 3.51 11.62 12.77
C ASP A 175 2.34 11.59 11.78
N ILE A 176 2.31 12.56 10.85
CA ILE A 176 1.29 12.63 9.79
C ILE A 176 1.53 11.52 8.77
N ILE A 177 2.78 11.30 8.36
CA ILE A 177 3.13 10.19 7.46
C ILE A 177 2.74 8.85 8.10
N LEU A 178 3.07 8.65 9.39
CA LEU A 178 2.73 7.42 10.10
C LEU A 178 1.22 7.22 10.16
N LYS A 179 0.47 8.27 10.54
CA LYS A 179 -0.99 8.24 10.57
C LYS A 179 -1.57 7.87 9.20
N ASN A 180 -1.10 8.49 8.12
CA ASN A 180 -1.57 8.17 6.77
C ASN A 180 -1.26 6.72 6.38
N LEU A 181 -0.10 6.21 6.75
CA LEU A 181 0.26 4.81 6.51
C LEU A 181 -0.70 3.84 7.22
N PHE A 182 -1.12 4.15 8.44
CA PHE A 182 -2.11 3.37 9.19
C PHE A 182 -3.56 3.58 8.69
N GLU A 183 -3.87 4.73 8.11
CA GLU A 183 -5.19 5.03 7.52
C GLU A 183 -5.43 4.20 6.25
N ILE A 184 -4.41 4.04 5.41
CA ILE A 184 -4.52 3.39 4.09
C ILE A 184 -4.17 1.90 4.14
N SER A 185 -2.94 1.59 4.58
CA SER A 185 -2.31 0.30 4.27
C SER A 185 -3.03 -0.89 4.90
N PRO A 186 -3.43 -0.86 6.19
CA PRO A 186 -4.15 -1.97 6.80
C PRO A 186 -5.51 -2.22 6.14
N VAL A 187 -6.22 -1.15 5.75
CA VAL A 187 -7.54 -1.24 5.09
C VAL A 187 -7.38 -1.90 3.72
N TYR A 188 -6.40 -1.46 2.94
CA TYR A 188 -6.12 -2.03 1.62
C TYR A 188 -5.68 -3.50 1.72
N VAL A 189 -4.74 -3.83 2.61
CA VAL A 189 -4.27 -5.21 2.83
C VAL A 189 -5.42 -6.10 3.27
N LYS A 190 -6.27 -5.62 4.19
CA LYS A 190 -7.44 -6.38 4.65
C LYS A 190 -8.40 -6.69 3.50
N ALA A 191 -8.69 -5.71 2.63
CA ALA A 191 -9.59 -5.90 1.50
C ALA A 191 -9.08 -6.97 0.52
N ILE A 192 -7.78 -6.97 0.22
CA ILE A 192 -7.16 -8.02 -0.62
C ILE A 192 -7.29 -9.40 0.04
N VAL A 193 -6.99 -9.48 1.34
CA VAL A 193 -7.11 -10.72 2.12
C VAL A 193 -8.55 -11.23 2.16
N ASP A 194 -9.51 -10.34 2.35
CA ASP A 194 -10.94 -10.67 2.38
C ASP A 194 -11.41 -11.16 1.01
N ARG A 195 -11.01 -10.48 -0.09
CA ARG A 195 -11.31 -10.93 -1.45
C ARG A 195 -10.76 -12.33 -1.74
N ALA A 196 -9.50 -12.59 -1.37
CA ALA A 196 -8.87 -13.90 -1.54
C ALA A 196 -9.51 -15.03 -0.70
N ARG A 197 -10.25 -14.67 0.36
CA ARG A 197 -11.03 -15.61 1.17
C ARG A 197 -12.46 -15.78 0.65
N GLY A 198 -12.84 -15.09 -0.42
CA GLY A 198 -14.21 -15.05 -0.92
C GLY A 198 -15.18 -14.29 -0.01
N THR A 199 -14.69 -13.45 0.91
CA THR A 199 -15.54 -12.63 1.78
C THR A 199 -15.87 -11.27 1.18
N MET A 200 -15.23 -10.89 0.08
CA MET A 200 -15.66 -9.79 -0.79
C MET A 200 -16.05 -10.33 -2.18
N PRO A 201 -17.02 -9.71 -2.88
CA PRO A 201 -17.38 -10.09 -4.24
C PRO A 201 -16.17 -10.03 -5.17
N GLN A 202 -16.01 -11.07 -5.98
CA GLN A 202 -15.11 -11.06 -7.12
C GLN A 202 -15.86 -10.36 -8.27
N SER A 203 -15.62 -9.05 -8.40
CA SER A 203 -16.05 -8.22 -9.53
C SER A 203 -15.43 -8.69 -10.84
#